data_AF-A0A662NME1-F1
#
_entry.id   AF-A0A662NME1-F1
#
_cell.length_a   1.000
_cell.length_b   1.000
_cell.length_c   1.000
_cell.angle_alpha   90.00
_cell.angle_beta   90.00
_cell.angle_gamma   90.00
#
_symmetry.space_group_name_H-M   'P 1'
#
loop_
_entity.id
_entity.type
_entity.pdbx_description
1 polymer ?
#
loop_
_entity_poly.entity_id
_entity_poly.type
_entity_poly.pdbx_seq_one_letter_code
_entity_poly.pdbx_strand_id
1 'polypeptide(L)'
;KVKGKQVHASMPGLGLNAHRVAIDYTKALDDLLHRKYNARDELFDPPESTFEPTMGGNPSDAPNIAPGEHEVVFDCRVLPQYKLDDVLSDAQEVAEEIKEKYRKEVNGKVLPDIKVEVLQRLDAPAPTPKDSEIVKLLQRAIKEFRGKDVKIGGIGGGTFAAYFRKLGIPAVVWATLDEMAHQPNEYAKIENMVEDAKIMAALALL
;
A
#
# COMPACT_ATOMS: atom_id res chain seq x y z
N LYS A 1 2.55 -15.75 0.73
CA LYS A 1 2.12 -17.03 1.37
C LYS A 1 3.32 -17.94 1.63
N VAL A 2 3.42 -18.49 2.84
CA VAL A 2 4.46 -19.44 3.28
C VAL A 2 3.84 -20.82 3.45
N LYS A 3 4.51 -21.86 2.94
CA LYS A 3 4.16 -23.27 3.10
C LYS A 3 5.29 -24.00 3.82
N GLY A 4 4.94 -24.67 4.91
CA GLY A 4 5.76 -25.59 5.68
C GLY A 4 5.11 -26.97 5.72
N LYS A 5 5.16 -27.61 6.90
CA LYS A 5 4.48 -28.88 7.15
C LYS A 5 3.97 -28.90 8.59
N GLN A 6 2.66 -29.08 8.72
CA GLN A 6 1.97 -29.12 10.00
C GLN A 6 2.44 -30.31 10.84
N VAL A 7 2.65 -30.06 12.14
CA VAL A 7 3.00 -31.09 13.12
C VAL A 7 2.43 -30.74 14.49
N HIS A 8 2.36 -31.74 15.37
CA HIS A 8 2.19 -31.48 16.79
C HIS A 8 3.38 -30.64 17.31
N ALA A 9 3.12 -29.62 18.13
CA ALA A 9 4.13 -28.67 18.58
C ALA A 9 5.26 -29.32 19.41
N SER A 10 5.01 -30.48 20.02
CA SER A 10 6.05 -31.28 20.71
C SER A 10 6.98 -32.06 19.77
N MET A 11 6.68 -32.11 18.46
CA MET A 11 7.46 -32.86 17.46
C MET A 11 7.90 -31.95 16.28
N PRO A 12 8.58 -30.81 16.54
CA PRO A 12 8.94 -29.84 15.48
C PRO A 12 9.90 -30.44 14.44
N GLY A 13 10.65 -31.49 14.81
CA GLY A 13 11.55 -32.21 13.90
C GLY A 13 10.84 -32.87 12.71
N LEU A 14 9.56 -33.22 12.83
CA LEU A 14 8.81 -33.94 11.79
C LEU A 14 8.20 -33.04 10.70
N GLY A 15 8.35 -31.72 10.84
CA GLY A 15 7.76 -30.74 9.94
C GLY A 15 8.51 -29.42 9.95
N LEU A 16 7.78 -28.36 9.58
CA LEU A 16 8.30 -26.99 9.53
C LEU A 16 7.15 -26.03 9.82
N ASN A 17 7.28 -25.28 10.90
CA ASN A 17 6.27 -24.33 11.34
C ASN A 17 6.24 -23.12 10.39
N ALA A 18 5.20 -23.05 9.54
CA ALA A 18 5.06 -21.97 8.56
C ALA A 18 4.83 -20.59 9.22
N HIS A 19 4.20 -20.56 10.39
CA HIS A 19 3.96 -19.32 11.14
C HIS A 19 5.28 -18.70 11.62
N ARG A 20 6.21 -19.53 12.12
CA ARG A 20 7.55 -19.04 12.51
C ARG A 20 8.31 -18.44 11.32
N VAL A 21 8.29 -19.15 10.19
CA VAL A 21 8.94 -18.69 8.95
C VAL A 21 8.30 -17.39 8.45
N ALA A 22 6.97 -17.29 8.49
CA ALA A 22 6.25 -16.08 8.07
C ALA A 22 6.59 -14.87 8.93
N ILE A 23 6.66 -14.99 10.27
CA ILE A 23 7.07 -13.89 11.14
C ILE A 23 8.46 -13.37 10.75
N ASP A 24 9.40 -14.28 10.51
CA ASP A 24 10.78 -13.92 10.17
C ASP A 24 10.87 -13.25 8.79
N TYR A 25 10.11 -13.76 7.80
CA TYR A 25 9.97 -13.11 6.50
C TYR A 25 9.35 -11.71 6.62
N THR A 26 8.23 -11.58 7.33
CA THR A 26 7.54 -10.30 7.57
C THR A 26 8.48 -9.29 8.18
N LYS A 27 9.22 -9.67 9.22
CA LYS A 27 10.17 -8.77 9.88
C LYS A 27 11.32 -8.37 8.96
N ALA A 28 11.93 -9.32 8.27
CA ALA A 28 13.04 -9.04 7.35
C ALA A 28 12.61 -8.13 6.20
N LEU A 29 11.41 -8.36 5.65
CA LEU A 29 10.84 -7.52 4.60
C LEU A 29 10.55 -6.12 5.13
N ASP A 30 9.88 -6.00 6.27
CA ASP A 30 9.54 -4.72 6.91
C ASP A 30 10.79 -3.86 7.17
N ASP A 31 11.83 -4.46 7.78
CA ASP A 31 13.10 -3.80 8.06
C ASP A 31 13.80 -3.36 6.75
N LEU A 32 13.77 -4.20 5.70
CA LEU A 32 14.37 -3.88 4.41
C LEU A 32 13.66 -2.71 3.73
N LEU A 33 12.32 -2.77 3.65
CA LEU A 33 11.53 -1.79 2.92
C LEU A 33 11.67 -0.40 3.55
N HIS A 34 11.53 -0.30 4.87
CA HIS A 34 11.70 0.96 5.60
C HIS A 34 13.12 1.50 5.54
N ARG A 35 14.14 0.63 5.45
CA ARG A 35 15.54 1.06 5.34
C ARG A 35 15.89 1.54 3.93
N LYS A 36 15.43 0.84 2.89
CA LYS A 36 15.83 1.09 1.48
C LYS A 36 14.96 2.15 0.80
N TYR A 37 13.67 2.20 1.12
CA TYR A 37 12.70 3.11 0.49
C TYR A 37 12.32 4.27 1.43
N ASN A 38 13.32 4.90 2.02
CA ASN A 38 13.19 5.87 3.11
C ASN A 38 13.14 7.34 2.69
N ALA A 39 12.97 7.64 1.39
CA ALA A 39 12.83 9.00 0.92
C ALA A 39 11.58 9.68 1.52
N ARG A 40 11.64 11.01 1.57
CA ARG A 40 10.56 11.87 2.03
C ARG A 40 10.24 12.90 0.97
N ASP A 41 8.96 13.12 0.70
CA ASP A 41 8.44 14.15 -0.18
C ASP A 41 7.23 14.83 0.47
N GLU A 42 7.42 16.07 0.91
CA GLU A 42 6.41 16.90 1.59
C GLU A 42 5.21 17.27 0.70
N LEU A 43 5.23 16.87 -0.58
CA LEU A 43 4.02 16.86 -1.41
C LEU A 43 2.99 15.86 -0.87
N PHE A 44 3.40 14.76 -0.27
CA PHE A 44 2.53 13.68 0.20
C PHE A 44 2.29 13.74 1.72
N ASP A 45 1.20 13.11 2.17
CA ASP A 45 0.86 12.95 3.58
C ASP A 45 0.43 11.50 3.85
N PRO A 46 1.19 10.71 4.63
CA PRO A 46 2.52 11.05 5.16
C PRO A 46 3.55 11.27 4.02
N PRO A 47 4.66 11.99 4.29
CA PRO A 47 5.65 12.31 3.26
C PRO A 47 6.57 11.12 2.90
N GLU A 48 6.58 10.06 3.70
CA GLU A 48 7.30 8.81 3.42
C GLU A 48 6.46 7.77 2.67
N SER A 49 7.12 6.76 2.10
CA SER A 49 6.43 5.53 1.69
C SER A 49 5.97 4.76 2.93
N THR A 50 4.81 4.12 2.87
CA THR A 50 4.30 3.26 3.94
C THR A 50 4.28 1.79 3.50
N PHE A 51 4.58 0.89 4.43
CA PHE A 51 4.67 -0.55 4.19
C PHE A 51 4.05 -1.28 5.37
N GLU A 52 2.76 -1.59 5.28
CA GLU A 52 2.00 -2.05 6.43
C GLU A 52 1.53 -3.51 6.25
N PRO A 53 1.83 -4.43 7.19
CA PRO A 53 1.22 -5.76 7.19
C PRO A 53 -0.25 -5.64 7.61
N THR A 54 -1.17 -5.71 6.66
CA THR A 54 -2.60 -5.40 6.87
C THR A 54 -3.47 -6.63 7.09
N MET A 55 -3.06 -7.78 6.56
CA MET A 55 -3.79 -9.05 6.74
C MET A 55 -2.79 -10.17 7.01
N GLY A 56 -3.19 -11.14 7.84
CA GLY A 56 -2.39 -12.34 8.02
C GLY A 56 -3.11 -13.41 8.83
N GLY A 57 -2.67 -14.66 8.68
CA GLY A 57 -3.32 -15.78 9.34
C GLY A 57 -2.82 -17.15 8.89
N ASN A 58 -3.21 -18.16 9.66
CA ASN A 58 -3.00 -19.57 9.35
C ASN A 58 -4.24 -20.37 9.76
N PRO A 59 -4.47 -21.57 9.19
CA PRO A 59 -5.68 -22.33 9.45
C PRO A 59 -5.69 -23.09 10.78
N SER A 60 -4.64 -22.99 11.61
CA SER A 60 -4.58 -23.76 12.86
C SER A 60 -5.56 -23.23 13.90
N ASP A 61 -6.31 -24.15 14.49
CA ASP A 61 -7.38 -23.91 15.46
C ASP A 61 -7.02 -24.37 16.90
N ALA A 62 -5.81 -24.92 17.10
CA ALA A 62 -5.36 -25.45 18.38
C ALA A 62 -3.92 -25.01 18.71
N PRO A 63 -3.63 -24.59 19.96
CA PRO A 63 -2.33 -24.03 20.35
C PRO A 63 -1.19 -25.06 20.34
N ASN A 64 -1.50 -26.36 20.35
CA ASN A 64 -0.53 -27.45 20.30
C ASN A 64 -0.22 -27.93 18.87
N ILE A 65 -0.69 -27.22 17.84
CA ILE A 65 -0.41 -27.52 16.43
C ILE A 65 0.48 -26.43 15.84
N ALA A 66 1.62 -26.82 15.27
CA ALA A 66 2.43 -25.92 14.46
C ALA A 66 1.86 -25.90 13.03
N PRO A 67 1.41 -24.75 12.49
CA PRO A 67 0.73 -24.71 11.20
C PRO A 67 1.63 -25.05 10.01
N GLY A 68 1.05 -25.69 9.01
CA GLY A 68 1.70 -26.03 7.74
C GLY A 68 1.65 -24.92 6.69
N GLU A 69 0.89 -23.86 6.90
CA GLU A 69 0.87 -22.69 6.03
C GLU A 69 0.60 -21.42 6.84
N HIS A 70 1.04 -20.28 6.32
CA HIS A 70 0.75 -18.97 6.89
C HIS A 70 0.74 -17.92 5.77
N GLU A 71 -0.20 -17.00 5.80
CA GLU A 71 -0.30 -15.89 4.86
C GLU A 71 -0.11 -14.56 5.57
N VAL A 72 0.58 -13.64 4.90
CA VAL A 72 0.75 -12.25 5.31
C VAL A 72 0.60 -11.40 4.04
N VAL A 73 -0.09 -10.28 4.16
CA VAL A 73 -0.34 -9.30 3.09
C VAL A 73 0.20 -7.96 3.55
N PHE A 74 0.94 -7.31 2.67
CA PHE A 74 1.42 -5.94 2.86
C PHE A 74 0.60 -4.99 1.97
N ASP A 75 0.16 -3.87 2.54
CA ASP A 75 -0.26 -2.70 1.78
C ASP A 75 0.93 -1.75 1.68
N CYS A 76 1.33 -1.40 0.46
CA CYS A 76 2.50 -0.56 0.20
C CYS A 76 2.08 0.70 -0.55
N ARG A 77 2.23 1.87 0.09
CA ARG A 77 2.06 3.18 -0.57
C ARG A 77 3.45 3.74 -0.86
N VAL A 78 3.90 3.55 -2.08
CA VAL A 78 5.29 3.84 -2.48
C VAL A 78 5.36 5.20 -3.18
N LEU A 79 6.32 6.04 -2.76
CA LEU A 79 6.56 7.34 -3.39
C LEU A 79 6.90 7.15 -4.89
N PRO A 80 6.40 8.02 -5.80
CA PRO A 80 6.54 7.83 -7.25
C PRO A 80 7.98 7.81 -7.78
N GLN A 81 8.96 8.23 -6.99
CA GLN A 81 10.38 8.16 -7.36
C GLN A 81 10.93 6.74 -7.38
N TYR A 82 10.29 5.80 -6.67
CA TYR A 82 10.69 4.41 -6.63
C TYR A 82 9.89 3.58 -7.63
N LYS A 83 10.54 2.57 -8.21
CA LYS A 83 9.85 1.62 -9.08
C LYS A 83 9.27 0.49 -8.25
N LEU A 84 8.01 0.15 -8.48
CA LEU A 84 7.38 -0.99 -7.81
C LEU A 84 8.07 -2.31 -8.15
N ASP A 85 8.66 -2.43 -9.34
CA ASP A 85 9.44 -3.62 -9.71
C ASP A 85 10.64 -3.86 -8.80
N ASP A 86 11.31 -2.80 -8.34
CA ASP A 86 12.43 -2.92 -7.40
C ASP A 86 11.93 -3.44 -6.04
N VAL A 87 10.79 -2.91 -5.56
CA VAL A 87 10.16 -3.32 -4.29
C VAL A 87 9.76 -4.80 -4.34
N LEU A 88 9.22 -5.24 -5.48
CA LEU A 88 8.84 -6.63 -5.68
C LEU A 88 10.07 -7.54 -5.74
N SER A 89 11.10 -7.15 -6.49
CA SER A 89 12.37 -7.90 -6.57
C SER A 89 12.97 -8.10 -5.19
N ASP A 90 13.04 -7.04 -4.37
CA ASP A 90 13.51 -7.11 -2.99
C ASP A 90 12.66 -8.06 -2.13
N ALA A 91 11.33 -8.01 -2.28
CA ALA A 91 10.45 -8.91 -1.56
C ALA A 91 10.64 -10.38 -1.96
N GLN A 92 11.00 -10.64 -3.22
CA GLN A 92 11.41 -11.96 -3.70
C GLN A 92 12.78 -12.38 -3.17
N GLU A 93 13.77 -11.47 -3.16
CA GLU A 93 15.12 -11.75 -2.63
C GLU A 93 15.07 -12.13 -1.16
N VAL A 94 14.34 -11.36 -0.33
CA VAL A 94 14.10 -11.71 1.09
C VAL A 94 13.41 -13.07 1.21
N ALA A 95 12.50 -13.42 0.29
CA ALA A 95 11.85 -14.71 0.32
C ALA A 95 12.85 -15.85 0.08
N GLU A 96 13.77 -15.69 -0.87
CA GLU A 96 14.82 -16.69 -1.14
C GLU A 96 15.83 -16.80 0.02
N GLU A 97 16.22 -15.68 0.63
CA GLU A 97 17.07 -15.70 1.84
C GLU A 97 16.42 -16.48 2.99
N ILE A 98 15.13 -16.25 3.23
CA ILE A 98 14.38 -16.94 4.28
C ILE A 98 14.18 -18.42 3.92
N LYS A 99 13.96 -18.76 2.64
CA LYS A 99 13.91 -20.17 2.20
C LYS A 99 15.21 -20.89 2.54
N GLU A 100 16.35 -20.30 2.23
CA GLU A 100 17.64 -20.92 2.51
C GLU A 100 17.90 -21.03 4.02
N LYS A 101 17.60 -19.97 4.79
CA LYS A 101 17.74 -19.95 6.27
C LYS A 101 16.99 -21.09 6.95
N TYR A 102 15.80 -21.44 6.47
CA TYR A 102 14.95 -22.49 7.04
C TYR A 102 14.96 -23.80 6.25
N ARG A 103 15.86 -23.94 5.26
CA ARG A 103 15.87 -25.05 4.31
C ARG A 103 15.88 -26.39 5.03
N LYS A 104 14.86 -27.19 4.77
CA LYS A 104 14.67 -28.51 5.38
C LYS A 104 13.95 -29.43 4.43
N GLU A 105 14.48 -30.63 4.23
CA GLU A 105 13.77 -31.68 3.52
C GLU A 105 12.87 -32.46 4.49
N VAL A 106 11.59 -32.58 4.15
CA VAL A 106 10.62 -33.35 4.91
C VAL A 106 9.76 -34.17 3.97
N ASN A 107 9.77 -35.50 4.13
CA ASN A 107 9.06 -36.45 3.28
C ASN A 107 9.40 -36.26 1.78
N GLY A 108 10.66 -36.03 1.43
CA GLY A 108 11.11 -35.82 0.05
C GLY A 108 10.75 -34.46 -0.54
N LYS A 109 10.24 -33.51 0.26
CA LYS A 109 9.95 -32.13 -0.16
C LYS A 109 10.84 -31.15 0.57
N VAL A 110 11.52 -30.28 -0.18
CA VAL A 110 12.27 -29.15 0.39
C VAL A 110 11.30 -28.04 0.80
N LEU A 111 11.44 -27.57 2.04
CA LEU A 111 10.64 -26.53 2.68
C LEU A 111 11.56 -25.51 3.35
N PRO A 112 11.07 -24.28 3.65
CA PRO A 112 9.75 -23.77 3.31
C PRO A 112 9.64 -23.44 1.81
N ASP A 113 8.42 -23.39 1.30
CA ASP A 113 8.10 -22.73 0.04
C ASP A 113 7.44 -21.39 0.35
N ILE A 114 7.90 -20.33 -0.30
CA ILE A 114 7.43 -18.96 -0.08
C ILE A 114 7.07 -18.41 -1.45
N LYS A 115 5.79 -18.06 -1.61
CA LYS A 115 5.25 -17.43 -2.81
C LYS A 115 4.90 -15.99 -2.49
N VAL A 116 5.54 -15.07 -3.19
CA VAL A 116 5.20 -13.64 -3.21
C VAL A 116 4.25 -13.42 -4.38
N GLU A 117 3.12 -12.79 -4.12
CA GLU A 117 2.05 -12.56 -5.10
C GLU A 117 1.57 -11.11 -5.01
N VAL A 118 1.26 -10.53 -6.16
CA VAL A 118 0.74 -9.16 -6.26
C VAL A 118 -0.77 -9.22 -6.38
N LEU A 119 -1.48 -8.87 -5.31
CA LEU A 119 -2.95 -8.84 -5.29
C LEU A 119 -3.50 -7.67 -6.10
N GLN A 120 -2.86 -6.50 -5.96
CA GLN A 120 -3.20 -5.29 -6.69
C GLN A 120 -1.93 -4.50 -6.99
N ARG A 121 -1.87 -3.90 -8.18
CA ARG A 121 -0.78 -3.02 -8.59
C ARG A 121 -1.32 -1.81 -9.32
N LEU A 122 -0.84 -0.63 -8.92
CA LEU A 122 -1.05 0.60 -9.64
C LEU A 122 0.23 1.44 -9.59
N ASP A 123 1.00 1.43 -10.67
CA ASP A 123 2.15 2.33 -10.79
C ASP A 123 1.64 3.78 -10.94
N ALA A 124 2.02 4.62 -9.99
CA ALA A 124 1.66 6.03 -9.98
C ALA A 124 2.43 6.76 -11.11
N PRO A 125 1.73 7.46 -12.02
CA PRO A 125 2.40 8.34 -12.96
C PRO A 125 2.94 9.58 -12.22
N ALA A 126 3.79 10.35 -12.91
CA ALA A 126 4.30 11.62 -12.41
C ALA A 126 3.16 12.53 -11.92
N PRO A 127 3.35 13.27 -10.81
CA PRO A 127 2.36 14.22 -10.30
C PRO A 127 2.06 15.30 -11.33
N THR A 128 0.84 15.85 -11.29
CA THR A 128 0.52 17.04 -12.09
C THR A 128 1.36 18.22 -11.60
N PRO A 129 2.05 18.97 -12.48
CA PRO A 129 2.86 20.12 -12.08
C PRO A 129 2.05 21.16 -11.31
N LYS A 130 2.64 21.71 -10.24
CA LYS A 130 1.98 22.70 -9.35
C LYS A 130 1.56 23.97 -10.09
N ASP A 131 2.20 24.28 -11.20
CA ASP A 131 1.96 25.46 -12.03
C ASP A 131 1.08 25.16 -13.27
N SER A 132 0.57 23.94 -13.41
CA SER A 132 -0.38 23.60 -14.47
C SER A 132 -1.66 24.43 -14.40
N GLU A 133 -2.28 24.63 -15.56
CA GLU A 133 -3.50 25.44 -15.70
C GLU A 133 -4.62 24.98 -14.76
N ILE A 134 -4.92 23.67 -14.75
CA ILE A 134 -5.98 23.11 -13.91
C ILE A 134 -5.73 23.34 -12.41
N VAL A 135 -4.48 23.29 -11.95
CA VAL A 135 -4.13 23.59 -10.54
C VAL A 135 -4.42 25.05 -10.24
N LYS A 136 -3.95 25.98 -11.10
CA LYS A 136 -4.16 27.42 -10.92
C LYS A 136 -5.65 27.80 -10.95
N LEU A 137 -6.42 27.23 -11.88
CA LEU A 137 -7.86 27.44 -11.99
C LEU A 137 -8.59 26.97 -10.73
N LEU A 138 -8.27 25.79 -10.22
CA LEU A 138 -8.88 25.27 -9.00
C LEU A 138 -8.54 26.12 -7.77
N GLN A 139 -7.27 26.53 -7.63
CA GLN A 139 -6.86 27.44 -6.56
C GLN A 139 -7.63 28.76 -6.62
N ARG A 140 -7.75 29.35 -7.81
CA ARG A 140 -8.51 30.57 -8.04
C ARG A 140 -9.99 30.41 -7.69
N ALA A 141 -10.64 29.36 -8.19
CA ALA A 141 -12.05 29.10 -7.92
C ALA A 141 -12.32 28.92 -6.42
N ILE A 142 -11.48 28.15 -5.71
CA ILE A 142 -11.64 27.95 -4.27
C ILE A 142 -11.42 29.27 -3.52
N LYS A 143 -10.42 30.07 -3.90
CA LYS A 143 -10.16 31.36 -3.27
C LYS A 143 -11.32 32.34 -3.46
N GLU A 144 -11.80 32.48 -4.70
CA GLU A 144 -12.87 33.43 -5.05
C GLU A 144 -14.21 33.04 -4.42
N PHE A 145 -14.59 31.75 -4.48
CA PHE A 145 -15.93 31.31 -4.07
C PHE A 145 -16.01 30.79 -2.63
N ARG A 146 -14.90 30.35 -2.04
CA ARG A 146 -14.86 29.81 -0.66
C ARG A 146 -14.03 30.65 0.29
N GLY A 147 -13.25 31.62 -0.21
CA GLY A 147 -12.35 32.43 0.61
C GLY A 147 -11.18 31.67 1.22
N LYS A 148 -10.90 30.43 0.76
CA LYS A 148 -9.89 29.55 1.33
C LYS A 148 -8.65 29.45 0.45
N ASP A 149 -7.49 29.32 1.08
CA ASP A 149 -6.25 28.95 0.40
C ASP A 149 -6.14 27.42 0.33
N VAL A 150 -5.56 26.92 -0.77
CA VAL A 150 -5.45 25.48 -1.04
C VAL A 150 -4.02 25.01 -0.79
N LYS A 151 -3.87 23.93 -0.04
CA LYS A 151 -2.61 23.17 0.03
C LYS A 151 -2.55 22.21 -1.15
N ILE A 152 -1.56 22.36 -2.02
CA ILE A 152 -1.29 21.40 -3.10
C ILE A 152 -0.53 20.21 -2.51
N GLY A 153 -1.06 19.01 -2.69
CA GLY A 153 -0.44 17.78 -2.22
C GLY A 153 -0.90 16.55 -3.00
N GLY A 154 -0.21 15.44 -2.78
CA GLY A 154 -0.64 14.10 -3.11
C GLY A 154 -1.25 13.43 -1.87
N ILE A 155 -2.14 12.46 -2.12
CA ILE A 155 -2.68 11.59 -1.08
C ILE A 155 -2.10 10.17 -1.26
N GLY A 156 -2.01 9.39 -0.19
CA GLY A 156 -1.62 7.98 -0.25
C GLY A 156 -2.65 7.07 -0.96
N GLY A 157 -3.83 7.61 -1.28
CA GLY A 157 -4.91 6.92 -1.99
C GLY A 157 -4.73 6.90 -3.51
N GLY A 158 -5.13 5.79 -4.14
CA GLY A 158 -5.28 5.72 -5.59
C GLY A 158 -6.51 6.51 -6.06
N THR A 159 -6.36 7.29 -7.12
CA THR A 159 -7.48 8.05 -7.73
C THR A 159 -7.50 7.88 -9.24
N PHE A 160 -8.66 8.12 -9.86
CA PHE A 160 -8.78 8.04 -11.32
C PHE A 160 -7.94 9.08 -12.07
N ALA A 161 -7.50 10.16 -11.41
CA ALA A 161 -6.57 11.13 -11.98
C ALA A 161 -5.25 10.50 -12.44
N ALA A 162 -4.85 9.36 -11.85
CA ALA A 162 -3.68 8.61 -12.32
C ALA A 162 -3.84 8.15 -13.79
N TYR A 163 -5.03 7.72 -14.22
CA TYR A 163 -5.21 7.26 -15.61
C TYR A 163 -5.12 8.42 -16.61
N PHE A 164 -5.68 9.58 -16.27
CA PHE A 164 -5.53 10.79 -17.10
C PHE A 164 -4.08 11.26 -17.19
N ARG A 165 -3.35 11.25 -16.07
CA ARG A 165 -1.92 11.59 -16.06
C ARG A 165 -1.08 10.61 -16.88
N LYS A 166 -1.43 9.31 -16.90
CA LYS A 166 -0.79 8.32 -17.79
C LYS A 166 -1.00 8.63 -19.27
N LEU A 167 -2.09 9.30 -19.62
CA LEU A 167 -2.37 9.78 -20.99
C LEU A 167 -1.74 11.16 -21.27
N GLY A 168 -0.95 11.72 -20.34
CA GLY A 168 -0.36 13.05 -20.47
C GLY A 168 -1.32 14.20 -20.20
N ILE A 169 -2.51 13.92 -19.66
CA ILE A 169 -3.53 14.93 -19.35
C ILE A 169 -3.33 15.38 -17.88
N PRO A 170 -3.01 16.67 -17.62
CA PRO A 170 -2.95 17.21 -16.27
C PRO A 170 -4.28 17.00 -15.54
N ALA A 171 -4.27 16.37 -14.38
CA ALA A 171 -5.48 16.04 -13.63
C ALA A 171 -5.26 16.20 -12.13
N VAL A 172 -6.21 16.86 -11.48
CA VAL A 172 -6.24 17.08 -10.04
C VAL A 172 -7.49 16.44 -9.45
N VAL A 173 -7.40 16.06 -8.18
CA VAL A 173 -8.55 15.57 -7.40
C VAL A 173 -8.72 16.48 -6.22
N TRP A 174 -9.96 16.85 -5.94
CA TRP A 174 -10.29 17.72 -4.82
C TRP A 174 -11.73 17.49 -4.38
N ALA A 175 -11.94 17.51 -3.07
CA ALA A 175 -13.22 17.55 -2.40
C ALA A 175 -13.02 18.11 -0.98
N THR A 176 -14.09 18.61 -0.36
CA THR A 176 -14.12 19.00 1.04
C THR A 176 -14.61 17.82 1.89
N LEU A 177 -13.73 17.20 2.67
CA LEU A 177 -14.00 15.96 3.40
C LEU A 177 -13.70 16.10 4.90
N ASP A 178 -14.35 15.25 5.71
CA ASP A 178 -14.03 15.05 7.14
C ASP A 178 -13.11 13.82 7.35
N GLU A 179 -12.47 13.33 6.28
CA GLU A 179 -11.53 12.18 6.31
C GLU A 179 -12.14 10.85 6.82
N MET A 180 -13.43 10.60 6.56
CA MET A 180 -14.15 9.41 7.04
C MET A 180 -14.13 8.19 6.09
N ALA A 181 -13.42 8.27 4.96
CA ALA A 181 -13.38 7.20 3.98
C ALA A 181 -12.79 5.90 4.59
N HIS A 182 -13.45 4.76 4.34
CA HIS A 182 -13.07 3.44 4.86
C HIS A 182 -13.09 3.30 6.40
N GLN A 183 -13.82 4.18 7.10
CA GLN A 183 -14.02 4.12 8.55
C GLN A 183 -15.48 3.75 8.88
N PRO A 184 -15.75 3.16 10.07
CA PRO A 184 -17.12 2.94 10.52
C PRO A 184 -17.93 4.25 10.55
N ASN A 185 -19.22 4.17 10.20
CA ASN A 185 -20.11 5.33 10.08
C ASN A 185 -19.63 6.38 9.06
N GLU A 186 -19.08 5.93 7.92
CA GLU A 186 -18.71 6.81 6.79
C GLU A 186 -19.90 7.69 6.35
N TYR A 187 -19.65 8.99 6.15
CA TYR A 187 -20.65 9.96 5.72
C TYR A 187 -20.04 11.07 4.86
N ALA A 188 -20.92 11.85 4.21
CA ALA A 188 -20.58 13.11 3.55
C ALA A 188 -21.54 14.21 4.02
N LYS A 189 -21.03 15.45 4.17
CA LYS A 189 -21.86 16.62 4.49
C LYS A 189 -22.51 17.15 3.22
N ILE A 190 -23.84 17.28 3.22
CA ILE A 190 -24.61 17.83 2.10
C ILE A 190 -24.12 19.24 1.75
N GLU A 191 -23.82 20.06 2.75
CA GLU A 191 -23.29 21.41 2.55
C GLU A 191 -21.95 21.41 1.80
N ASN A 192 -21.05 20.47 2.12
CA ASN A 192 -19.80 20.32 1.37
C ASN A 192 -20.10 19.95 -0.09
N MET A 193 -21.00 19.02 -0.34
CA MET A 193 -21.36 18.59 -1.69
C MET A 193 -21.92 19.74 -2.55
N VAL A 194 -22.86 20.53 -1.99
CA VAL A 194 -23.46 21.67 -2.70
C VAL A 194 -22.40 22.69 -3.07
N GLU A 195 -21.51 22.99 -2.13
CA GLU A 195 -20.51 24.00 -2.34
C GLU A 195 -19.35 23.55 -3.24
N ASP A 196 -18.93 22.28 -3.15
CA ASP A 196 -17.94 21.72 -4.04
C ASP A 196 -18.47 21.65 -5.48
N ALA A 197 -19.78 21.38 -5.66
CA ALA A 197 -20.42 21.45 -6.97
C ALA A 197 -20.37 22.85 -7.59
N LYS A 198 -20.48 23.92 -6.78
CA LYS A 198 -20.30 25.30 -7.27
C LYS A 198 -18.88 25.54 -7.79
N ILE A 199 -17.87 24.96 -7.14
CA ILE A 199 -16.48 25.04 -7.60
C ILE A 199 -16.28 24.30 -8.91
N MET A 200 -16.84 23.08 -9.04
CA MET A 200 -16.80 22.33 -10.30
C MET A 200 -17.49 23.09 -11.44
N ALA A 201 -18.62 23.75 -11.17
CA ALA A 201 -19.29 24.59 -12.16
C ALA A 201 -18.47 25.84 -12.52
N ALA A 202 -17.83 26.50 -11.55
CA ALA A 202 -16.97 27.65 -11.79
C ALA A 202 -15.76 27.30 -12.66
N LEU A 203 -15.15 26.12 -12.44
CA LEU A 203 -14.04 25.63 -13.26
C LEU A 203 -14.37 25.50 -14.74
N ALA A 204 -15.62 25.23 -15.10
CA ALA A 204 -16.05 25.15 -16.50
C ALA A 204 -16.25 26.53 -17.15
N LEU A 205 -16.25 27.60 -16.35
CA LEU A 205 -16.52 28.98 -16.78
C LEU A 205 -15.31 29.92 -16.69
N LEU A 206 -14.29 29.54 -15.93
CA LEU A 206 -13.02 30.28 -15.77
C LEU A 206 -12.03 29.95 -16.87
#